data_AF-A0A562Q169-F1
#
_entry.id   AF-A0A562Q169-F1
#
_cell.length_a   1.000
_cell.length_b   1.000
_cell.length_c   1.000
_cell.angle_alpha   90.00
_cell.angle_beta   90.00
_cell.angle_gamma   90.00
#
_symmetry.space_group_name_H-M   'P 1'
#
loop_
_entity.id
_entity.type
_entity.pdbx_description
1 polymer ?
#
loop_
_entity_poly.entity_id
_entity_poly.type
_entity_poly.pdbx_seq_one_letter_code
_entity_poly.pdbx_strand_id
1 'polypeptide(L)'
;MGDGADEERQEHQRWVANYFRGKIDEFSYRLEEIVSACDTSLACAMADQNHPGGTGKAVTYGFSAFSNLVQTLKDSASSFLNSEITWRPIKALRHGQFFYMSRNAATHDGNPIISCWVDGYFYIPSDIRRLDNNGKLIVIPAPAADVRTVCLEFSADFAHLLTERLSGMERTSFLLGTSYDPDEVAAFMDSDRVPQFAKELFAQSAEQFEAVVSACKFDPVEDSVAKLATLGRWCEARLQP
;
A
#
# COMPACT_ATOMS: atom_id res chain seq x y z
N MET A 1 -4.55 -29.78 22.27
CA MET A 1 -5.46 -28.76 21.72
C MET A 1 -4.78 -27.38 21.57
N GLY A 2 -3.50 -27.21 21.91
CA GLY A 2 -2.77 -25.93 21.76
C GLY A 2 -1.96 -25.79 20.45
N ASP A 3 -1.32 -26.87 19.97
CA ASP A 3 -0.38 -26.79 18.83
C ASP A 3 -1.01 -26.32 17.50
N GLY A 4 -2.15 -26.88 17.11
CA GLY A 4 -2.72 -26.58 15.78
C GLY A 4 -3.16 -25.13 15.57
N ALA A 5 -3.59 -24.43 16.64
CA ALA A 5 -3.99 -23.03 16.54
C ALA A 5 -2.78 -22.08 16.39
N ASP A 6 -1.63 -22.46 16.93
CA ASP A 6 -0.38 -21.69 16.78
C ASP A 6 0.26 -21.92 15.41
N GLU A 7 0.15 -23.13 14.84
CA GLU A 7 0.56 -23.45 13.47
C GLU A 7 -0.26 -22.69 12.42
N GLU A 8 -1.60 -22.76 12.49
CA GLU A 8 -2.51 -22.01 11.59
C GLU A 8 -2.24 -20.49 11.63
N ARG A 9 -1.94 -19.96 12.83
CA ARG A 9 -1.59 -18.55 13.00
C ARG A 9 -0.26 -18.22 12.33
N GLN A 10 0.78 -19.05 12.49
CA GLN A 10 2.09 -18.84 11.86
C GLN A 10 2.00 -18.92 10.34
N GLU A 11 1.23 -19.86 9.80
CA GLU A 11 0.95 -19.96 8.38
C GLU A 11 0.28 -18.69 7.84
N HIS A 12 -0.77 -18.22 8.49
CA HIS A 12 -1.42 -16.96 8.10
C HIS A 12 -0.45 -15.76 8.17
N GLN A 13 0.37 -15.68 9.22
CA GLN A 13 1.37 -14.61 9.34
C GLN A 13 2.40 -14.63 8.21
N ARG A 14 2.92 -15.80 7.87
CA ARG A 14 3.84 -16.00 6.75
C ARG A 14 3.18 -15.64 5.42
N TRP A 15 1.94 -16.07 5.21
CA TRP A 15 1.14 -15.75 4.03
C TRP A 15 1.01 -14.23 3.85
N VAL A 16 0.56 -13.51 4.89
CA VAL A 16 0.44 -12.04 4.81
C VAL A 16 1.80 -11.37 4.57
N ALA A 17 2.87 -11.82 5.24
CA ALA A 17 4.21 -11.26 5.06
C ALA A 17 4.70 -11.40 3.61
N ASN A 18 4.48 -12.55 2.98
CA ASN A 18 4.89 -12.80 1.58
C ASN A 18 4.23 -11.86 0.57
N TYR A 19 2.97 -11.46 0.80
CA TYR A 19 2.25 -10.53 -0.08
C TYR A 19 2.43 -9.05 0.31
N PHE A 20 3.03 -8.77 1.48
CA PHE A 20 3.12 -7.41 2.00
C PHE A 20 3.89 -6.47 1.08
N ARG A 21 5.01 -6.94 0.52
CA ARG A 21 5.79 -6.20 -0.49
C ARG A 21 4.96 -5.82 -1.71
N GLY A 22 4.10 -6.72 -2.19
CA GLY A 22 3.18 -6.44 -3.29
C GLY A 22 2.19 -5.31 -2.97
N LYS A 23 1.79 -5.17 -1.70
CA LYS A 23 0.97 -4.03 -1.25
C LYS A 23 1.75 -2.73 -1.16
N ILE A 24 3.04 -2.77 -0.86
CA ILE A 24 3.92 -1.60 -0.94
C ILE A 24 4.08 -1.18 -2.42
N ASP A 25 4.23 -2.13 -3.34
CA ASP A 25 4.25 -1.87 -4.78
C ASP A 25 2.94 -1.22 -5.25
N GLU A 26 1.79 -1.74 -4.83
CA GLU A 26 0.47 -1.17 -5.15
C GLU A 26 0.33 0.26 -4.62
N PHE A 27 0.79 0.52 -3.39
CA PHE A 27 0.81 1.86 -2.79
C PHE A 27 1.70 2.81 -3.60
N SER A 28 2.90 2.35 -3.98
CA SER A 28 3.85 3.11 -4.80
C SER A 28 3.26 3.44 -6.17
N TYR A 29 2.64 2.46 -6.82
CA TYR A 29 1.98 2.64 -8.12
C TYR A 29 0.89 3.70 -8.08
N ARG A 30 0.03 3.67 -7.05
CA ARG A 30 -1.03 4.68 -6.90
C ARG A 30 -0.49 6.07 -6.60
N LEU A 31 0.56 6.16 -5.80
CA LEU A 31 1.25 7.43 -5.56
C LEU A 31 1.86 7.99 -6.86
N GLU A 32 2.56 7.15 -7.63
CA GLU A 32 3.13 7.50 -8.92
C GLU A 32 2.08 7.99 -9.93
N GLU A 33 0.91 7.35 -9.97
CA GLU A 33 -0.23 7.75 -10.80
C GLU A 33 -0.72 9.17 -10.45
N ILE A 34 -0.90 9.45 -9.15
CA ILE A 34 -1.31 10.78 -8.67
C ILE A 34 -0.25 11.83 -9.01
N VAL A 35 1.02 11.56 -8.68
CA VAL A 35 2.12 12.50 -8.89
C VAL A 35 2.31 12.81 -10.37
N SER A 36 2.28 11.78 -11.23
CA SER A 36 2.43 11.96 -12.68
C SER A 36 1.29 12.79 -13.27
N ALA A 37 0.06 12.60 -12.78
CA ALA A 37 -1.09 13.39 -13.21
C ALA A 37 -0.98 14.86 -12.76
N CYS A 38 -0.50 15.11 -11.53
CA CYS A 38 -0.20 16.46 -11.04
C CYS A 38 0.91 17.14 -11.86
N ASP A 39 2.02 16.44 -12.09
CA ASP A 39 3.17 16.96 -12.85
C ASP A 39 2.77 17.30 -14.30
N THR A 40 2.00 16.42 -14.93
CA THR A 40 1.49 16.63 -16.29
C THR A 40 0.54 17.83 -16.34
N SER A 41 -0.36 17.95 -15.36
CA SER A 41 -1.28 19.08 -15.25
C SER A 41 -0.54 20.41 -15.09
N LEU A 42 0.48 20.45 -14.23
CA LEU A 42 1.31 21.64 -14.02
C LEU A 42 2.08 22.00 -15.29
N ALA A 43 2.73 21.02 -15.94
CA ALA A 43 3.49 21.25 -17.17
C ALA A 43 2.61 21.83 -18.29
N CYS A 44 1.38 21.33 -18.46
CA CYS A 44 0.44 21.88 -19.42
C CYS A 44 0.02 23.31 -19.06
N ALA A 45 -0.25 23.60 -17.79
CA ALA A 45 -0.59 24.95 -17.35
C ALA A 45 0.55 25.95 -17.61
N MET A 46 1.80 25.57 -17.31
CA MET A 46 2.99 26.39 -17.58
C MET A 46 3.23 26.62 -19.08
N ALA A 47 2.80 25.68 -19.93
CA ALA A 47 2.90 25.78 -21.38
C ALA A 47 1.70 26.45 -22.06
N ASP A 48 0.74 26.98 -21.28
CA ASP A 48 -0.54 27.53 -21.77
C ASP A 48 -1.31 26.54 -22.67
N GLN A 49 -1.22 25.25 -22.33
CA GLN A 49 -1.88 24.16 -23.02
C GLN A 49 -3.18 23.78 -22.31
N ASN A 50 -4.13 23.26 -23.10
CA ASN A 50 -5.36 22.71 -22.53
C ASN A 50 -5.05 21.62 -21.50
N HIS A 51 -5.77 21.69 -20.37
CA HIS A 51 -5.67 20.70 -19.32
C HIS A 51 -5.97 19.29 -19.87
N PRO A 52 -5.07 18.31 -19.70
CA PRO A 52 -5.27 16.98 -20.28
C PRO A 52 -6.47 16.28 -19.66
N GLY A 53 -7.39 15.82 -20.51
CA GLY A 53 -8.57 15.08 -20.08
C GLY A 53 -8.19 13.84 -19.26
N GLY A 54 -8.85 13.67 -18.11
CA GLY A 54 -8.67 12.48 -17.26
C GLY A 54 -7.67 12.64 -16.11
N THR A 55 -6.77 13.63 -16.14
CA THR A 55 -5.81 13.88 -15.03
C THR A 55 -6.53 14.17 -13.72
N GLY A 56 -7.60 14.98 -13.73
CA GLY A 56 -8.44 15.19 -12.55
C GLY A 56 -9.06 13.90 -11.98
N LYS A 57 -9.48 12.96 -12.84
CA LYS A 57 -10.00 11.65 -12.39
C LYS A 57 -8.89 10.78 -11.81
N ALA A 58 -7.71 10.77 -12.44
CA ALA A 58 -6.54 10.05 -11.94
C ALA A 58 -6.15 10.55 -10.55
N VAL A 59 -6.18 11.86 -10.31
CA VAL A 59 -5.92 12.43 -8.99
C VAL A 59 -7.04 12.11 -7.99
N THR A 60 -8.30 12.40 -8.31
CA THR A 60 -9.41 12.20 -7.37
C THR A 60 -9.65 10.73 -7.04
N TYR A 61 -9.69 9.84 -8.03
CA TYR A 61 -9.94 8.41 -7.81
C TYR A 61 -8.68 7.69 -7.35
N GLY A 62 -7.52 8.07 -7.88
CA GLY A 62 -6.23 7.56 -7.43
C GLY A 62 -6.02 7.86 -5.94
N PHE A 63 -6.33 9.07 -5.48
CA PHE A 63 -6.23 9.43 -4.06
C PHE A 63 -7.13 8.56 -3.17
N SER A 64 -8.36 8.27 -3.60
CA SER A 64 -9.27 7.40 -2.83
C SER A 64 -8.69 5.98 -2.69
N ALA A 65 -8.21 5.39 -3.80
CA ALA A 65 -7.57 4.07 -3.77
C ALA A 65 -6.29 4.09 -2.91
N PHE A 66 -5.46 5.11 -3.10
CA PHE A 66 -4.22 5.34 -2.38
C PHE A 66 -4.42 5.47 -0.87
N SER A 67 -5.37 6.30 -0.42
CA SER A 67 -5.65 6.49 1.00
C SER A 67 -6.14 5.21 1.70
N ASN A 68 -6.86 4.34 1.00
CA ASN A 68 -7.28 3.04 1.54
C ASN A 68 -6.10 2.06 1.72
N LEU A 69 -5.07 2.14 0.87
CA LEU A 69 -3.89 1.31 1.01
C LEU A 69 -3.09 1.59 2.29
N VAL A 70 -3.24 2.78 2.89
CA VAL A 70 -2.68 3.08 4.23
C VAL A 70 -3.25 2.12 5.27
N GLN A 71 -4.57 1.88 5.24
CA GLN A 71 -5.20 0.93 6.14
C GLN A 71 -4.75 -0.50 5.84
N THR A 72 -4.73 -0.90 4.55
CA THR A 72 -4.25 -2.23 4.15
C THR A 72 -2.85 -2.50 4.67
N LEU A 73 -1.91 -1.57 4.47
CA LEU A 73 -0.53 -1.72 4.94
C LEU A 73 -0.45 -1.74 6.48
N LYS A 74 -1.21 -0.89 7.17
CA LYS A 74 -1.30 -0.91 8.65
C LYS A 74 -1.76 -2.28 9.15
N ASP A 75 -2.87 -2.78 8.63
CA ASP A 75 -3.54 -4.00 9.11
C ASP A 75 -2.75 -5.25 8.71
N SER A 76 -2.21 -5.30 7.48
CA SER A 76 -1.35 -6.40 7.03
C SER A 76 -0.04 -6.46 7.82
N ALA A 77 0.65 -5.33 8.03
CA ALA A 77 1.87 -5.31 8.86
C ALA A 77 1.57 -5.77 10.29
N SER A 78 0.47 -5.31 10.89
CA SER A 78 0.06 -5.70 12.23
C SER A 78 -0.24 -7.20 12.38
N SER A 79 -0.53 -7.89 11.27
CA SER A 79 -0.86 -9.32 11.29
C SER A 79 0.36 -10.18 11.58
N PHE A 80 1.50 -9.86 10.96
CA PHE A 80 2.75 -10.62 11.13
C PHE A 80 3.75 -9.95 12.09
N LEU A 81 3.58 -8.67 12.44
CA LEU A 81 4.32 -8.06 13.53
C LEU A 81 3.88 -8.62 14.89
N ASN A 82 4.82 -8.74 15.83
CA ASN A 82 4.51 -9.05 17.24
C ASN A 82 3.80 -7.89 17.98
N SER A 83 3.54 -6.77 17.29
CA SER A 83 2.86 -5.61 17.85
C SER A 83 1.94 -4.95 16.83
N GLU A 84 0.78 -4.49 17.28
CA GLU A 84 -0.16 -3.78 16.42
C GLU A 84 0.37 -2.38 16.02
N ILE A 85 0.25 -2.03 14.75
CA ILE A 85 0.35 -0.64 14.29
C ILE A 85 -1.04 -0.01 14.43
N THR A 86 -1.22 0.80 15.47
CA THR A 86 -2.46 1.57 15.66
C THR A 86 -2.47 2.82 14.76
N TRP A 87 -3.64 3.45 14.60
CA TRP A 87 -3.73 4.74 13.91
C TRP A 87 -3.03 5.90 14.64
N ARG A 88 -2.71 5.75 15.94
CA ARG A 88 -2.10 6.84 16.73
C ARG A 88 -0.77 7.34 16.14
N PRO A 89 0.25 6.49 15.88
CA PRO A 89 1.49 6.95 15.24
C PRO A 89 1.27 7.47 13.82
N ILE A 90 0.37 6.85 13.04
CA ILE A 90 0.10 7.28 11.66
C ILE A 90 -0.52 8.69 11.63
N LYS A 91 -1.45 8.98 12.54
CA LYS A 91 -2.08 10.32 12.62
C LYS A 91 -1.11 11.43 13.06
N ALA A 92 -0.01 11.06 13.70
CA ALA A 92 1.02 12.01 14.15
C ALA A 92 2.02 12.38 13.03
N LEU A 93 2.03 11.67 11.90
CA LEU A 93 2.84 12.00 10.73
C LEU A 93 2.33 13.29 10.07
N ARG A 94 3.15 13.92 9.21
CA ARG A 94 2.67 15.03 8.38
C ARG A 94 1.50 14.57 7.53
N HIS A 95 0.41 15.36 7.56
CA HIS A 95 -0.88 15.04 6.93
C HIS A 95 -1.55 13.73 7.41
N GLY A 96 -1.01 13.05 8.43
CA GLY A 96 -1.51 11.73 8.85
C GLY A 96 -2.95 11.77 9.37
N GLN A 97 -3.29 12.80 10.15
CA GLN A 97 -4.67 13.04 10.58
C GLN A 97 -5.59 13.27 9.37
N PHE A 98 -5.14 14.00 8.35
CA PHE A 98 -5.90 14.22 7.13
C PHE A 98 -6.12 12.89 6.40
N PHE A 99 -5.10 12.06 6.20
CA PHE A 99 -5.21 10.73 5.56
C PHE A 99 -6.18 9.78 6.27
N TYR A 100 -6.11 9.72 7.61
CA TYR A 100 -7.04 8.90 8.38
C TYR A 100 -8.50 9.34 8.16
N MET A 101 -8.73 10.65 8.22
CA MET A 101 -10.08 11.20 8.13
C MET A 101 -10.61 11.21 6.70
N SER A 102 -9.75 11.43 5.71
CA SER A 102 -10.07 11.45 4.29
C SER A 102 -10.52 10.07 3.83
N ARG A 103 -9.80 9.02 4.22
CA ARG A 103 -10.22 7.63 3.99
C ARG A 103 -11.63 7.38 4.52
N ASN A 104 -11.91 7.80 5.75
CA ASN A 104 -13.24 7.58 6.34
C ASN A 104 -14.34 8.37 5.62
N ALA A 105 -14.05 9.61 5.19
CA ALA A 105 -15.01 10.41 4.42
C ALA A 105 -15.28 9.79 3.03
N ALA A 106 -14.25 9.26 2.37
CA ALA A 106 -14.40 8.56 1.10
C ALA A 106 -15.21 7.26 1.25
N THR A 107 -14.92 6.44 2.27
CA THR A 107 -15.58 5.15 2.48
C THR A 107 -17.02 5.27 2.97
N HIS A 108 -17.30 6.15 3.92
CA HIS A 108 -18.62 6.21 4.57
C HIS A 108 -19.55 7.26 3.97
N ASP A 109 -18.99 8.35 3.44
CA ASP A 109 -19.78 9.50 3.00
C ASP A 109 -19.75 9.66 1.46
N GLY A 110 -18.95 8.86 0.75
CA GLY A 110 -18.82 8.89 -0.70
C GLY A 110 -18.18 10.17 -1.25
N ASN A 111 -17.49 10.94 -0.40
CA ASN A 111 -17.00 12.27 -0.74
C ASN A 111 -15.71 12.21 -1.60
N PRO A 112 -15.69 12.73 -2.84
CA PRO A 112 -14.47 12.94 -3.60
C PRO A 112 -13.72 14.17 -3.06
N ILE A 113 -12.80 13.91 -2.14
CA ILE A 113 -12.12 14.92 -1.31
C ILE A 113 -11.37 15.98 -2.13
N ILE A 114 -10.80 15.55 -3.26
CA ILE A 114 -10.09 16.44 -4.18
C ILE A 114 -11.07 16.91 -5.24
N SER A 115 -11.36 18.20 -5.23
CA SER A 115 -12.39 18.82 -6.07
C SER A 115 -12.04 20.23 -6.55
N CYS A 116 -10.79 20.68 -6.36
CA CYS A 116 -10.33 21.98 -6.80
C CYS A 116 -9.07 21.87 -7.65
N TRP A 117 -9.01 22.71 -8.69
CA TRP A 117 -7.88 22.84 -9.59
C TRP A 117 -7.63 24.32 -9.86
N VAL A 118 -6.40 24.79 -9.63
CA VAL A 118 -5.99 26.19 -9.83
C VAL A 118 -4.56 26.20 -10.38
N ASP A 119 -4.36 26.86 -11.52
CA ASP A 119 -3.05 27.08 -12.15
C ASP A 119 -2.22 25.80 -12.31
N GLY A 120 -2.86 24.69 -12.70
CA GLY A 120 -2.18 23.40 -12.90
C GLY A 120 -2.10 22.52 -11.65
N TYR A 121 -2.38 23.05 -10.47
CA TYR A 121 -2.31 22.33 -9.19
C TYR A 121 -3.68 21.83 -8.74
N PHE A 122 -3.69 20.69 -8.05
CA PHE A 122 -4.88 20.11 -7.43
C PHE A 122 -4.92 20.39 -5.93
N TYR A 123 -6.10 20.74 -5.43
CA TYR A 123 -6.30 21.11 -4.03
C TYR A 123 -7.55 20.47 -3.42
N ILE A 124 -7.58 20.47 -2.09
CA ILE A 124 -8.77 20.25 -1.29
C ILE A 124 -9.36 21.64 -0.99
N PRO A 125 -10.51 22.02 -1.58
CA PRO A 125 -10.99 23.41 -1.57
C PRO A 125 -11.44 23.93 -0.21
N SER A 126 -11.83 23.02 0.70
CA SER A 126 -12.44 23.40 1.96
C SER A 126 -12.35 22.26 2.97
N ASP A 127 -12.48 22.61 4.24
CA ASP A 127 -12.54 21.64 5.32
C ASP A 127 -13.64 20.60 5.07
N ILE A 128 -13.29 19.33 5.29
CA ILE A 128 -14.24 18.23 5.13
C ILE A 128 -15.10 18.14 6.38
N ARG A 129 -16.42 18.16 6.21
CA ARG A 129 -17.40 18.07 7.30
C ARG A 129 -18.10 16.72 7.25
N ARG A 130 -18.08 15.99 8.36
CA ARG A 130 -18.77 14.69 8.47
C ARG A 130 -19.31 14.43 9.86
N LEU A 131 -20.25 13.50 9.97
CA LEU A 131 -20.71 12.97 11.26
C LEU A 131 -19.87 11.74 11.62
N ASP A 132 -19.48 11.62 12.88
CA ASP A 132 -18.92 10.38 13.39
C ASP A 132 -20.02 9.34 13.67
N ASN A 133 -19.62 8.16 14.14
CA ASN A 133 -20.53 7.05 14.46
C ASN A 133 -21.52 7.39 15.60
N ASN A 134 -21.30 8.49 16.32
CA ASN A 134 -22.17 8.98 17.39
C ASN A 134 -23.01 10.20 16.95
N GLY A 135 -22.99 10.57 15.66
CA GLY A 135 -23.71 11.71 15.14
C GLY A 135 -23.07 13.07 15.47
N LYS A 136 -21.81 13.10 15.94
CA LYS A 136 -21.10 14.34 16.23
C LYS A 136 -20.41 14.88 14.97
N LEU A 137 -20.57 16.17 14.71
CA LEU A 137 -19.87 16.85 13.62
C LEU A 137 -18.36 16.87 13.89
N ILE A 138 -17.59 16.36 12.92
CA ILE A 138 -16.15 16.49 12.83
C ILE A 138 -15.81 17.36 11.62
N VAL A 139 -14.91 18.30 11.83
CA VAL A 139 -14.33 19.16 10.79
C VAL A 139 -12.87 18.76 10.61
N ILE A 140 -12.49 18.48 9.37
CA ILE A 140 -11.14 18.09 8.99
C ILE A 140 -10.55 19.26 8.21
N PRO A 141 -9.52 19.93 8.74
CA PRO A 141 -8.88 21.03 8.05
C PRO A 141 -8.37 20.59 6.68
N ALA A 142 -8.68 21.36 5.64
CA ALA A 142 -8.02 21.17 4.36
C ALA A 142 -6.52 21.49 4.49
N PRO A 143 -5.62 20.65 3.95
CA PRO A 143 -4.20 20.99 3.93
C PRO A 143 -3.97 22.22 3.04
N ALA A 144 -3.03 23.07 3.45
CA ALA A 144 -2.66 24.26 2.69
C ALA A 144 -1.81 23.93 1.46
N ALA A 145 -1.11 22.79 1.48
CA ALA A 145 -0.31 22.32 0.37
C ALA A 145 -1.17 21.65 -0.72
N ASP A 146 -0.68 21.64 -1.94
CA ASP A 146 -1.33 20.95 -3.06
C ASP A 146 -1.28 19.41 -2.86
N VAL A 147 -2.16 18.70 -3.57
CA VAL A 147 -2.32 17.24 -3.43
C VAL A 147 -1.02 16.47 -3.67
N ARG A 148 -0.20 16.89 -4.64
CA ARG A 148 1.07 16.21 -4.95
C ARG A 148 1.99 16.25 -3.73
N THR A 149 2.17 17.44 -3.16
CA THR A 149 3.00 17.67 -1.98
C THR A 149 2.46 16.90 -0.77
N VAL A 150 1.17 16.99 -0.49
CA VAL A 150 0.52 16.27 0.61
C VAL A 150 0.75 14.76 0.53
N CYS A 151 0.59 14.17 -0.67
CA CYS A 151 0.77 12.74 -0.88
C CYS A 151 2.24 12.33 -0.72
N LEU A 152 3.18 13.09 -1.27
CA LEU A 152 4.61 12.81 -1.18
C LEU A 152 5.13 12.90 0.26
N GLU A 153 4.80 13.96 0.99
CA GLU A 153 5.25 14.16 2.37
C GLU A 153 4.71 13.08 3.30
N PHE A 154 3.42 12.77 3.20
CA PHE A 154 2.82 11.69 3.98
C PHE A 154 3.45 10.33 3.65
N SER A 155 3.66 10.04 2.36
CA SER A 155 4.22 8.75 1.93
C SER A 155 5.63 8.54 2.42
N ALA A 156 6.47 9.59 2.41
CA ALA A 156 7.82 9.52 2.94
C ALA A 156 7.80 9.19 4.45
N ASP A 157 7.00 9.93 5.22
CA ASP A 157 6.86 9.73 6.66
C ASP A 157 6.28 8.34 6.99
N PHE A 158 5.29 7.88 6.22
CA PHE A 158 4.64 6.59 6.42
C PHE A 158 5.55 5.42 6.04
N ALA A 159 6.33 5.56 4.96
CA ALA A 159 7.34 4.56 4.58
C ALA A 159 8.43 4.45 5.65
N HIS A 160 8.85 5.57 6.23
CA HIS A 160 9.80 5.57 7.35
C HIS A 160 9.21 4.87 8.59
N LEU A 161 7.99 5.22 8.99
CA LEU A 161 7.29 4.57 10.11
C LEU A 161 7.21 3.05 9.92
N LEU A 162 6.80 2.56 8.74
CA LEU A 162 6.74 1.13 8.47
C LEU A 162 8.13 0.50 8.50
N THR A 163 9.14 1.17 7.95
CA THR A 163 10.54 0.71 7.96
C THR A 163 11.05 0.50 9.39
N GLU A 164 10.83 1.48 10.29
CA GLU A 164 11.21 1.38 11.69
C GLU A 164 10.51 0.19 12.37
N ARG A 165 9.21 0.01 12.12
CA ARG A 165 8.42 -1.07 12.74
C ARG A 165 8.87 -2.46 12.27
N LEU A 166 9.15 -2.62 10.98
CA LEU A 166 9.61 -3.88 10.40
C LEU A 166 11.07 -4.22 10.76
N SER A 167 11.93 -3.19 10.84
CA SER A 167 13.34 -3.37 11.19
C SER A 167 13.53 -3.67 12.68
N GLY A 168 12.64 -3.19 13.54
CA GLY A 168 12.63 -3.50 14.97
C GLY A 168 12.05 -4.87 15.34
N MET A 169 11.55 -5.63 14.37
CA MET A 169 10.97 -6.95 14.62
C MET A 169 12.05 -8.05 14.67
N GLU A 170 11.98 -8.92 15.67
CA GLU A 170 12.76 -10.16 15.70
C GLU A 170 12.38 -11.07 14.54
N ARG A 171 13.36 -11.50 13.75
CA ARG A 171 13.14 -12.43 12.64
C ARG A 171 12.89 -13.83 13.19
N THR A 172 11.64 -14.26 13.15
CA THR A 172 11.25 -15.61 13.49
C THR A 172 11.49 -16.56 12.32
N SER A 173 11.89 -17.80 12.60
CA SER A 173 12.21 -18.78 11.57
C SER A 173 11.02 -19.12 10.66
N PHE A 174 9.78 -19.03 11.16
CA PHE A 174 8.58 -19.34 10.38
C PHE A 174 8.25 -18.30 9.30
N LEU A 175 8.82 -17.08 9.40
CA LEU A 175 8.67 -16.05 8.36
C LEU A 175 9.67 -16.21 7.22
N LEU A 176 10.71 -17.03 7.42
CA LEU A 176 11.78 -17.25 6.45
C LEU A 176 11.46 -18.48 5.58
N GLY A 177 11.84 -18.41 4.31
CA GLY A 177 11.70 -19.51 3.36
C GLY A 177 10.86 -19.12 2.15
N THR A 178 10.46 -20.11 1.36
CA THR A 178 9.74 -19.87 0.10
C THR A 178 8.39 -19.16 0.30
N SER A 179 8.01 -18.30 -0.64
CA SER A 179 6.66 -17.73 -0.73
C SER A 179 5.62 -18.68 -1.32
N TYR A 180 6.07 -19.83 -1.84
CA TYR A 180 5.26 -20.84 -2.50
C TYR A 180 5.18 -22.09 -1.63
N ASP A 181 3.96 -22.54 -1.39
CA ASP A 181 3.70 -23.86 -0.83
C ASP A 181 3.63 -24.89 -1.98
N PRO A 182 4.53 -25.88 -2.04
CA PRO A 182 4.47 -26.96 -3.02
C PRO A 182 3.10 -27.64 -3.08
N ASP A 183 2.41 -27.78 -1.95
CA ASP A 183 1.11 -28.45 -1.88
C ASP A 183 0.01 -27.58 -2.50
N GLU A 184 0.04 -26.26 -2.31
CA GLU A 184 -0.87 -25.34 -3.00
C GLU A 184 -0.65 -25.35 -4.51
N VAL A 185 0.62 -25.41 -4.95
CA VAL A 185 0.95 -25.47 -6.38
C VAL A 185 0.46 -26.79 -6.97
N ALA A 186 0.69 -27.92 -6.31
CA ALA A 186 0.18 -29.22 -6.74
C ALA A 186 -1.36 -29.21 -6.84
N ALA A 187 -2.05 -28.69 -5.84
CA ALA A 187 -3.51 -28.56 -5.85
C ALA A 187 -4.03 -27.67 -6.99
N PHE A 188 -3.31 -26.58 -7.31
CA PHE A 188 -3.65 -25.74 -8.46
C PHE A 188 -3.44 -26.50 -9.78
N MET A 189 -2.37 -27.28 -9.91
CA MET A 189 -2.08 -28.08 -11.11
C MET A 189 -3.14 -29.15 -11.37
N ASP A 190 -3.84 -29.62 -10.34
CA ASP A 190 -4.97 -30.53 -10.50
C ASP A 190 -6.25 -29.86 -11.04
N SER A 191 -6.33 -28.52 -11.04
CA SER A 191 -7.49 -27.77 -11.52
C SER A 191 -7.83 -28.05 -12.99
N ASP A 192 -9.12 -28.12 -13.33
CA ASP A 192 -9.62 -28.20 -14.72
C ASP A 192 -9.25 -26.97 -15.58
N ARG A 193 -8.80 -25.88 -14.94
CA ARG A 193 -8.34 -24.67 -15.62
C ARG A 193 -6.94 -24.80 -16.20
N VAL A 194 -6.15 -25.76 -15.72
CA VAL A 194 -4.77 -25.96 -16.17
C VAL A 194 -4.79 -26.91 -17.39
N PRO A 195 -4.27 -26.49 -18.54
CA PRO A 195 -4.19 -27.36 -19.72
C PRO A 195 -3.39 -28.64 -19.43
N GLN A 196 -3.83 -29.76 -20.01
CA GLN A 196 -3.22 -31.08 -19.77
C GLN A 196 -1.71 -31.11 -20.01
N PHE A 197 -1.23 -30.43 -21.06
CA PHE A 197 0.22 -30.37 -21.35
C PHE A 197 1.04 -29.71 -20.23
N ALA A 198 0.46 -28.72 -19.51
CA ALA A 198 1.12 -28.05 -18.41
C ALA A 198 1.17 -28.95 -17.17
N LYS A 199 0.11 -29.74 -16.93
CA LYS A 199 0.09 -30.77 -15.88
C LYS A 199 1.18 -31.82 -16.11
N GLU A 200 1.30 -32.30 -17.35
CA GLU A 200 2.33 -33.26 -17.74
C GLU A 200 3.75 -32.70 -17.58
N LEU A 201 3.97 -31.44 -17.98
CA LEU A 201 5.27 -30.78 -17.82
C LEU A 201 5.66 -30.61 -16.34
N PHE A 202 4.70 -30.24 -15.48
CA PHE A 202 4.92 -30.13 -14.05
C PHE A 202 5.23 -31.49 -13.42
N ALA A 203 4.46 -32.53 -13.75
CA ALA A 203 4.70 -33.88 -13.26
C ALA A 203 6.10 -34.42 -13.65
N GLN A 204 6.58 -34.09 -14.85
CA GLN A 204 7.94 -34.46 -15.30
C GLN A 204 9.06 -33.70 -14.58
N SER A 205 8.74 -32.56 -13.95
CA SER A 205 9.72 -31.64 -13.35
C SER A 205 9.49 -31.44 -11.84
N ALA A 206 8.63 -32.23 -11.21
CA ALA A 206 8.17 -32.02 -9.84
C ALA A 206 9.31 -32.03 -8.82
N GLU A 207 10.23 -32.99 -8.91
CA GLU A 207 11.41 -33.07 -8.03
C GLU A 207 12.34 -31.85 -8.19
N GLN A 208 12.52 -31.37 -9.42
CA GLN A 208 13.30 -30.15 -9.68
C GLN A 208 12.60 -28.92 -9.12
N PHE A 209 11.28 -28.85 -9.24
CA PHE A 209 10.48 -27.76 -8.69
C PHE A 209 10.57 -27.72 -7.16
N GLU A 210 10.36 -28.85 -6.48
CA GLU A 210 10.52 -28.96 -5.02
C GLU A 210 11.92 -28.57 -4.56
N ALA A 211 12.96 -29.02 -5.28
CA ALA A 211 14.34 -28.66 -4.97
C ALA A 211 14.60 -27.15 -5.11
N VAL A 212 14.08 -26.51 -6.16
CA VAL A 212 14.20 -25.06 -6.38
C VAL A 212 13.43 -24.28 -5.31
N VAL A 213 12.20 -24.69 -5.01
CA VAL A 213 11.35 -24.06 -3.98
C VAL A 213 11.99 -24.18 -2.60
N SER A 214 12.50 -25.36 -2.25
CA SER A 214 13.17 -25.61 -0.97
C SER A 214 14.50 -24.86 -0.82
N ALA A 215 15.19 -24.60 -1.94
CA ALA A 215 16.42 -23.82 -1.95
C ALA A 215 16.18 -22.30 -1.90
N CYS A 216 14.95 -21.84 -2.14
CA CYS A 216 14.61 -20.42 -2.14
C CYS A 216 14.56 -19.87 -0.71
N LYS A 217 15.60 -19.11 -0.35
CA LYS A 217 15.66 -18.35 0.90
C LYS A 217 15.13 -16.94 0.65
N PHE A 218 13.89 -16.70 1.04
CA PHE A 218 13.25 -15.39 0.97
C PHE A 218 12.96 -14.88 2.38
N ASP A 219 13.35 -13.63 2.65
CA ASP A 219 12.95 -12.87 3.84
C ASP A 219 11.95 -11.79 3.37
N PRO A 220 10.63 -12.01 3.56
CA PRO A 220 9.61 -11.05 3.14
C PRO A 220 9.74 -9.69 3.83
N VAL A 221 10.30 -9.67 5.05
CA VAL A 221 10.40 -8.45 5.85
C VAL A 221 11.58 -7.61 5.38
N GLU A 222 12.73 -8.24 5.10
CA GLU A 222 13.90 -7.54 4.53
C GLU A 222 13.58 -6.92 3.16
N ASP A 223 12.94 -7.67 2.26
CA ASP A 223 12.54 -7.16 0.94
C ASP A 223 11.52 -6.01 1.06
N SER A 224 10.58 -6.12 1.99
CA SER A 224 9.62 -5.04 2.29
C SER A 224 10.31 -3.78 2.82
N VAL A 225 11.29 -3.92 3.72
CA VAL A 225 12.10 -2.80 4.23
C VAL A 225 12.88 -2.12 3.09
N ALA A 226 13.53 -2.90 2.23
CA ALA A 226 14.27 -2.37 1.09
C ALA A 226 13.34 -1.59 0.12
N LYS A 227 12.12 -2.11 -0.11
CA LYS A 227 11.12 -1.45 -0.94
C LYS A 227 10.63 -0.14 -0.31
N LEU A 228 10.30 -0.13 0.99
CA LEU A 228 9.88 1.07 1.70
C LEU A 228 10.97 2.15 1.70
N ALA A 229 12.23 1.76 1.90
CA ALA A 229 13.36 2.69 1.82
C ALA A 229 13.49 3.30 0.42
N THR A 230 13.23 2.52 -0.63
CA THR A 230 13.22 3.01 -2.02
C THR A 230 12.08 3.99 -2.26
N LEU A 231 10.87 3.68 -1.78
CA LEU A 231 9.71 4.57 -1.83
C LEU A 231 9.98 5.89 -1.10
N GLY A 232 10.55 5.84 0.12
CA GLY A 232 10.89 7.04 0.88
C GLY A 232 11.83 7.96 0.13
N ARG A 233 12.94 7.42 -0.41
CA ARG A 233 13.89 8.20 -1.24
C ARG A 233 13.24 8.77 -2.50
N TRP A 234 12.37 7.99 -3.15
CA TRP A 234 11.63 8.44 -4.33
C TRP A 234 10.72 9.63 -4.01
N CYS A 235 10.08 9.63 -2.84
CA CYS A 235 9.24 10.73 -2.38
C CYS A 235 10.08 11.98 -2.09
N GLU A 236 11.16 11.83 -1.33
CA GLU A 236 12.07 12.93 -0.97
C GLU A 236 12.67 13.59 -2.21
N ALA A 237 13.11 12.79 -3.19
CA ALA A 237 13.66 13.32 -4.44
C ALA A 237 12.66 14.16 -5.24
N ARG A 238 11.36 13.88 -5.12
CA ARG A 238 10.29 14.62 -5.81
C ARG A 238 9.75 15.82 -5.05
N LEU A 239 10.08 15.92 -3.77
CA LEU A 239 9.82 17.10 -2.94
C LEU A 239 10.88 18.19 -3.12
N GLN A 240 12.01 17.86 -3.74
CA GLN A 240 13.01 18.87 -4.09
C GLN A 240 12.47 19.79 -5.20
N PRO A 241 12.68 21.11 -5.09
CA PRO A 241 12.18 22.11 -6.03
C PRO A 241 12.88 22.06 -7.40
#